data_AF-A0A3D3XNE4-F1
#
_entry.id   AF-A0A3D3XNE4-F1
#
_cell.length_a   1.000
_cell.length_b   1.000
_cell.length_c   1.000
_cell.angle_alpha   90.00
_cell.angle_beta   90.00
_cell.angle_gamma   90.00
#
_symmetry.space_group_name_H-M   'P 1'
#
loop_
_entity.id
_entity.type
_entity.pdbx_description
1 polymer ?
#
loop_
_entity_poly.entity_id
_entity_poly.type
_entity_poly.pdbx_seq_one_letter_code
_entity_poly.pdbx_strand_id
1 'polypeptide(L)'
;MERNTQKNGLVNMLGLLVACVVAAVIGKIANSATSAVGAVFLGMGFLVAAISYFQMRLENREHLEQLEFEEIAKDRNRSALFDESGDDTFLAKKARQQFERFFVPTFTTLLGIAQASAAYILWKWLPDAGLPDLTKAPLVMVAFSVFSIVLFMLGKYSAGVARLDKLRLLRPGGAYLLLGSVICVVVVVSFAAGRFDFPRLDAILARVMVFLLGLSTIETFINLILELYRPRTSKQAERALYESRLIGLLGQPVGLVSTAAQALDYQFGFKVSETWFYKFLEKALAWLILFQLGILMISTTFVIIDPNQIGLLERFGKPRSSGAVLEPGIHFKWPWPIDKVYRHPAKELISFDVGYEVADKESIGRTLLWTRTHYD
;
A
#
# COMPACT_ATOMS: atom_id res chain seq x y z
N MET A 1 20.68 24.38 -20.13
CA MET A 1 20.73 24.28 -18.65
C MET A 1 20.63 22.81 -18.28
N GLU A 2 21.76 22.13 -18.10
CA GLU A 2 21.79 20.75 -17.63
C GLU A 2 21.32 20.71 -16.19
N ARG A 3 20.07 20.28 -16.00
CA ARG A 3 19.47 20.17 -14.69
C ARG A 3 20.10 18.97 -14.00
N ASN A 4 20.67 19.18 -12.81
CA ASN A 4 21.45 18.16 -12.11
C ASN A 4 20.57 16.99 -11.64
N THR A 5 20.35 16.03 -12.53
CA THR A 5 19.52 14.83 -12.33
C THR A 5 20.03 14.01 -11.15
N GLN A 6 21.35 13.97 -10.95
CA GLN A 6 22.00 13.28 -9.84
C GLN A 6 21.57 13.84 -8.47
N LYS A 7 21.45 15.17 -8.34
CA LYS A 7 20.98 15.80 -7.09
C LYS A 7 19.57 15.32 -6.74
N ASN A 8 18.66 15.24 -7.72
CA ASN A 8 17.30 14.78 -7.46
C ASN A 8 17.25 13.30 -7.05
N GLY A 9 18.05 12.44 -7.68
CA GLY A 9 18.18 11.03 -7.30
C GLY A 9 18.73 10.86 -5.87
N LEU A 10 19.75 11.64 -5.51
CA LEU A 10 20.34 11.64 -4.17
C LEU A 10 19.34 12.12 -3.11
N VAL A 11 18.58 13.19 -3.38
CA VAL A 11 17.54 13.69 -2.48
C VAL A 11 16.47 12.62 -2.24
N ASN A 12 16.06 11.88 -3.26
CA ASN A 12 15.09 10.78 -3.09
C ASN A 12 15.64 9.66 -2.21
N MET A 13 16.90 9.27 -2.43
CA MET A 13 17.59 8.26 -1.62
C MET A 13 17.70 8.69 -0.15
N LEU A 14 18.18 9.91 0.11
CA LEU A 14 18.29 10.45 1.47
C LEU A 14 16.92 10.61 2.13
N GLY A 15 15.92 11.10 1.39
CA GLY A 15 14.55 11.25 1.89
C GLY A 15 13.95 9.92 2.37
N LEU A 16 14.15 8.84 1.60
CA LEU A 16 13.70 7.50 1.98
C LEU A 16 14.50 6.93 3.15
N LEU A 17 15.80 7.18 3.23
CA LEU A 17 16.62 6.76 4.38
C LEU A 17 16.16 7.44 5.68
N VAL A 18 15.98 8.77 5.65
CA VAL A 18 15.52 9.53 6.82
C VAL A 18 14.12 9.06 7.23
N ALA A 19 13.20 8.91 6.28
CA ALA A 19 11.85 8.41 6.56
C ALA A 19 11.86 6.99 7.14
N CYS A 20 12.71 6.10 6.63
CA CYS A 20 12.86 4.74 7.16
C CYS A 20 13.37 4.76 8.61
N VAL A 21 14.41 5.55 8.91
CA VAL A 21 14.96 5.67 10.27
C VAL A 21 13.92 6.23 11.22
N VAL A 22 13.20 7.29 10.82
CA VAL A 22 12.16 7.90 11.64
C VAL A 22 11.03 6.91 11.89
N ALA A 23 10.56 6.19 10.86
CA ALA A 23 9.51 5.20 11.01
C ALA A 23 9.92 4.04 11.93
N ALA A 24 11.18 3.61 11.87
CA ALA A 24 11.71 2.57 12.75
C ALA A 24 11.86 3.04 14.21
N VAL A 25 12.41 4.24 14.43
CA VAL A 25 12.62 4.79 15.78
C VAL A 25 11.29 5.12 16.46
N ILE A 26 10.41 5.86 15.77
CA ILE A 26 9.10 6.22 16.33
C ILE A 26 8.21 4.98 16.48
N GLY A 27 8.28 4.04 15.54
CA GLY A 27 7.55 2.77 15.62
C GLY A 27 7.93 1.95 16.84
N LYS A 28 9.23 1.87 17.17
CA LYS A 28 9.71 1.21 18.40
C LYS A 28 9.26 1.95 19.66
N ILE A 29 9.36 3.28 19.67
CA ILE A 29 8.95 4.10 20.82
C ILE A 29 7.45 3.93 21.11
N ALA A 30 6.61 3.91 20.08
CA ALA A 30 5.15 3.84 20.21
C ALA A 30 4.57 2.42 20.14
N ASN A 31 5.43 1.40 20.02
CA ASN A 31 5.06 -0.01 19.90
C ASN A 31 3.97 -0.28 18.83
N SER A 32 4.08 0.37 17.66
CA SER A 32 3.10 0.21 16.57
C SER A 32 3.57 -0.79 15.53
N ALA A 33 2.71 -1.76 15.25
CA ALA A 33 2.93 -2.75 14.21
C ALA A 33 2.88 -2.09 12.82
N THR A 34 1.94 -1.17 12.59
CA THR A 34 1.80 -0.47 11.30
C THR A 34 3.06 0.32 10.96
N SER A 35 3.63 1.02 11.95
CA SER A 35 4.88 1.77 11.77
C SER A 35 6.08 0.86 11.48
N ALA A 36 6.15 -0.29 12.16
CA ALA A 36 7.23 -1.27 11.94
C ALA A 36 7.18 -1.86 10.52
N VAL A 37 5.98 -2.25 10.05
CA VAL A 37 5.79 -2.72 8.67
C VAL A 37 6.08 -1.59 7.68
N GLY A 38 5.64 -0.36 7.97
CA GLY A 38 5.91 0.81 7.16
C GLY A 38 7.40 1.13 7.00
N ALA A 39 8.20 0.94 8.06
CA ALA A 39 9.65 1.11 8.00
C ALA A 39 10.30 0.11 7.04
N VAL A 40 9.81 -1.13 6.96
CA VAL A 40 10.30 -2.12 5.98
C VAL A 40 10.03 -1.66 4.54
N PHE A 41 8.83 -1.18 4.24
CA PHE A 41 8.51 -0.63 2.91
C PHE A 41 9.43 0.54 2.52
N LEU A 42 9.66 1.47 3.45
CA LEU A 42 10.56 2.60 3.24
C LEU A 42 12.03 2.16 3.07
N GLY A 43 12.47 1.15 3.82
CA GLY A 43 13.79 0.54 3.68
C GLY A 43 13.99 -0.12 2.31
N MET A 44 12.98 -0.84 1.80
CA MET A 44 13.01 -1.38 0.44
C MET A 44 13.04 -0.26 -0.60
N GLY A 45 12.26 0.80 -0.39
CA GLY A 45 12.30 1.99 -1.23
C GLY A 45 13.67 2.67 -1.26
N PHE A 46 14.35 2.74 -0.11
CA PHE A 46 15.72 3.25 -0.03
C PHE A 46 16.68 2.42 -0.89
N LEU A 47 16.63 1.08 -0.82
CA LEU A 47 17.48 0.22 -1.64
C LEU A 47 17.23 0.44 -3.14
N VAL A 48 15.96 0.56 -3.54
CA VAL A 48 15.58 0.85 -4.93
C VAL A 48 16.07 2.23 -5.37
N ALA A 49 15.90 3.26 -4.54
CA ALA A 49 16.36 4.61 -4.83
C ALA A 49 17.89 4.70 -4.89
N ALA A 50 18.61 3.94 -4.07
CA ALA A 50 20.07 3.87 -4.10
C ALA A 50 20.57 3.34 -5.45
N ILE A 51 19.95 2.28 -5.98
CA ILE A 51 20.37 1.70 -7.27
C ILE A 51 19.93 2.56 -8.45
N SER A 52 18.74 3.14 -8.39
CA SER A 52 18.32 4.17 -9.34
C SER A 52 19.36 5.30 -9.40
N TYR A 53 19.83 5.80 -8.25
CA TYR A 53 20.87 6.81 -8.17
C TYR A 53 22.22 6.34 -8.76
N PHE A 54 22.68 5.12 -8.43
CA PHE A 54 23.90 4.56 -9.00
C PHE A 54 23.81 4.39 -10.52
N GLN A 55 22.68 3.92 -11.03
CA GLN A 55 22.44 3.77 -12.46
C GLN A 55 22.43 5.13 -13.18
N MET A 56 21.83 6.15 -12.58
CA MET A 56 21.88 7.53 -13.10
C MET A 56 23.30 8.09 -13.13
N ARG A 57 24.11 7.79 -12.12
CA ARG A 57 25.51 8.23 -12.08
C ARG A 57 26.33 7.57 -13.19
N LEU A 58 26.05 6.30 -13.51
CA LEU A 58 26.73 5.57 -14.56
C LEU A 58 26.32 6.06 -15.95
N GLU A 59 25.02 6.32 -16.17
CA GLU A 59 24.51 6.90 -17.43
C GLU A 59 25.05 8.32 -17.67
N ASN A 60 25.17 9.13 -16.61
CA ASN A 60 25.79 10.45 -16.73
C ASN A 60 27.29 10.38 -17.04
N ARG A 61 28.00 9.36 -16.55
CA ARG A 61 29.42 9.15 -16.90
C ARG A 61 29.60 8.74 -18.36
N GLU A 62 28.73 7.86 -18.86
CA GLU A 62 28.70 7.52 -20.28
C GLU A 62 28.42 8.76 -21.15
N HIS A 63 27.47 9.61 -20.74
CA HIS A 63 27.16 10.84 -21.48
C HIS A 63 28.35 11.81 -21.51
N LEU A 64 29.05 11.99 -20.39
CA LEU A 64 30.25 12.83 -20.33
C LEU A 64 31.39 12.26 -21.19
N GLU A 65 31.64 10.95 -21.13
CA GLU A 65 32.66 10.29 -21.96
C GLU A 65 32.34 10.45 -23.46
N GLN A 66 31.06 10.41 -23.86
CA GLN A 66 30.64 10.68 -25.24
C GLN A 66 30.89 12.12 -25.67
N LEU A 67 30.61 13.10 -24.81
CA LEU A 67 30.87 14.51 -25.10
C LEU A 67 32.38 14.80 -25.23
N GLU A 68 33.19 14.24 -24.32
CA GLU A 68 34.66 14.30 -24.41
C GLU A 68 35.16 13.69 -25.72
N PHE A 69 34.58 12.55 -26.13
CA PHE A 69 34.92 11.91 -27.40
C PHE A 69 34.56 12.75 -28.61
N GLU A 70 33.38 13.38 -28.61
CA GLU A 70 32.94 14.28 -29.68
C GLU A 70 33.80 15.55 -29.75
N GLU A 71 34.25 16.09 -28.63
CA GLU A 71 35.19 17.20 -28.57
C GLU A 71 36.56 16.81 -29.12
N ILE A 72 37.11 15.67 -28.69
CA ILE A 72 38.36 15.12 -29.22
C ILE A 72 38.23 14.82 -30.72
N ALA A 73 37.09 14.31 -31.18
CA ALA A 73 36.83 14.05 -32.60
C ALA A 73 36.76 15.33 -33.43
N LYS A 74 36.18 16.41 -32.89
CA LYS A 74 36.19 17.74 -33.52
C LYS A 74 37.60 18.30 -33.62
N ASP A 75 38.45 18.07 -32.62
CA ASP A 75 39.84 18.54 -32.60
C ASP A 75 40.78 17.64 -33.47
N ARG A 76 40.47 16.34 -33.58
CA ARG A 76 41.18 15.34 -34.43
C ARG A 76 41.12 15.63 -35.92
N ASN A 77 40.17 16.44 -36.39
CA ASN A 77 40.13 16.91 -37.79
C ASN A 77 41.41 17.71 -38.20
N ARG A 78 42.32 17.99 -37.25
CA ARG A 78 43.64 18.61 -37.48
C ARG A 78 44.84 17.65 -37.53
N SER A 79 44.71 16.36 -37.14
CA SER A 79 45.87 15.44 -37.04
C SER A 79 45.49 13.95 -37.18
N ALA A 80 44.89 13.58 -38.30
CA ALA A 80 44.48 12.20 -38.60
C ALA A 80 45.67 11.31 -39.07
N LEU A 81 46.53 10.87 -38.15
CA LEU A 81 47.60 9.89 -38.47
C LEU A 81 47.71 8.67 -37.53
N PHE A 82 46.89 8.59 -36.47
CA PHE A 82 46.87 7.43 -35.57
C PHE A 82 45.46 6.86 -35.47
N ASP A 83 45.15 6.00 -36.43
CA ASP A 83 43.95 5.18 -36.45
C ASP A 83 44.31 3.81 -35.87
N GLU A 84 44.34 3.72 -34.53
CA GLU A 84 44.22 2.43 -33.85
C GLU A 84 42.78 2.30 -33.35
N SER A 85 42.08 1.42 -34.05
CA SER A 85 40.78 0.83 -33.77
C SER A 85 40.67 0.38 -32.30
N GLY A 86 39.95 1.17 -31.49
CA GLY A 86 39.74 0.88 -30.08
C GLY A 86 38.31 0.42 -29.77
N ASP A 87 38.09 -0.89 -29.77
CA ASP A 87 36.94 -1.46 -29.03
C ASP A 87 37.06 -1.19 -27.51
N ASP A 88 38.17 -0.60 -27.06
CA ASP A 88 38.46 -0.14 -25.69
C ASP A 88 38.15 1.34 -25.40
N THR A 89 37.66 2.11 -26.37
CA THR A 89 37.50 3.57 -26.20
C THR A 89 36.25 4.05 -25.47
N PHE A 90 35.36 3.16 -25.01
CA PHE A 90 34.22 3.51 -24.16
C PHE A 90 34.15 2.64 -22.91
N LEU A 91 35.01 2.95 -21.92
CA LEU A 91 35.09 2.22 -20.66
C LEU A 91 33.79 2.38 -19.85
N ALA A 92 33.17 3.58 -19.85
CA ALA A 92 31.94 3.79 -19.10
C ALA A 92 30.74 3.07 -19.73
N LYS A 93 30.71 2.92 -21.06
CA LYS A 93 29.68 2.13 -21.75
C LYS A 93 29.79 0.63 -21.43
N LYS A 94 31.01 0.07 -21.43
CA LYS A 94 31.23 -1.33 -21.00
C LYS A 94 30.82 -1.53 -19.53
N ALA A 95 31.19 -0.60 -18.64
CA ALA A 95 30.82 -0.65 -17.23
C ALA A 95 29.29 -0.62 -17.03
N ARG A 96 28.56 0.22 -17.78
CA ARG A 96 27.09 0.24 -17.79
C ARG A 96 26.50 -1.08 -18.26
N GLN A 97 26.97 -1.62 -19.37
CA GLN A 97 26.45 -2.86 -19.92
C GLN A 97 26.69 -4.05 -18.97
N GLN A 98 27.85 -4.10 -18.31
CA GLN A 98 28.13 -5.11 -17.28
C GLN A 98 27.22 -4.93 -16.05
N PHE A 99 27.00 -3.69 -15.61
CA PHE A 99 26.08 -3.38 -14.51
C PHE A 99 24.64 -3.78 -14.84
N GLU A 100 24.13 -3.43 -16.02
CA GLU A 100 22.77 -3.80 -16.45
C GLU A 100 22.63 -5.32 -16.68
N ARG A 101 23.69 -5.99 -17.16
CA ARG A 101 23.65 -7.44 -17.45
C ARG A 101 23.71 -8.32 -16.21
N PHE A 102 24.57 -7.98 -15.24
CA PHE A 102 24.82 -8.81 -14.07
C PHE A 102 24.21 -8.21 -12.81
N PHE A 103 24.46 -6.93 -12.55
CA PHE A 103 24.09 -6.32 -11.28
C PHE A 103 22.58 -6.11 -11.15
N VAL A 104 21.90 -5.61 -12.19
CA VAL A 104 20.46 -5.32 -12.13
C VAL A 104 19.61 -6.59 -11.90
N PRO A 105 19.81 -7.71 -12.62
CA PRO A 105 19.08 -8.95 -12.35
C PRO A 105 19.41 -9.52 -10.97
N THR A 106 20.69 -9.60 -10.60
CA THR A 106 21.11 -10.12 -9.29
C THR A 106 20.53 -9.31 -8.15
N PHE A 107 20.56 -7.97 -8.25
CA PHE A 107 19.93 -7.11 -7.26
C PHE A 107 18.41 -7.35 -7.18
N THR A 108 17.73 -7.47 -8.32
CA THR A 108 16.28 -7.69 -8.35
C THR A 108 15.91 -9.03 -7.69
N THR A 109 16.72 -10.08 -7.91
CA THR A 109 16.60 -11.36 -7.19
C THR A 109 16.80 -11.17 -5.68
N LEU A 110 17.88 -10.50 -5.27
CA LEU A 110 18.17 -10.24 -3.85
C LEU A 110 17.06 -9.42 -3.19
N LEU A 111 16.53 -8.42 -3.89
CA LEU A 111 15.41 -7.60 -3.43
C LEU A 111 14.15 -8.45 -3.27
N GLY A 112 13.82 -9.32 -4.24
CA GLY A 112 12.69 -10.23 -4.13
C GLY A 112 12.81 -11.20 -2.94
N ILE A 113 14.01 -11.75 -2.70
CA ILE A 113 14.30 -12.61 -1.54
C ILE A 113 14.18 -11.80 -0.22
N ALA A 114 14.70 -10.57 -0.20
CA ALA A 114 14.58 -9.67 0.95
C ALA A 114 13.11 -9.31 1.23
N GLN A 115 12.29 -9.06 0.21
CA GLN A 115 10.85 -8.82 0.38
C GLN A 115 10.12 -10.06 0.91
N ALA A 116 10.42 -11.24 0.35
CA ALA A 116 9.83 -12.51 0.79
C ALA A 116 10.16 -12.83 2.25
N SER A 117 11.44 -12.70 2.62
CA SER A 117 11.91 -12.93 3.99
C SER A 117 11.32 -11.91 4.96
N ALA A 118 11.27 -10.63 4.60
CA ALA A 118 10.62 -9.60 5.41
C ALA A 118 9.12 -9.87 5.59
N ALA A 119 8.41 -10.25 4.54
CA ALA A 119 7.00 -10.61 4.61
C ALA A 119 6.77 -11.81 5.54
N TYR A 120 7.61 -12.85 5.45
CA TYR A 120 7.53 -14.04 6.30
C TYR A 120 7.80 -13.71 7.78
N ILE A 121 8.86 -12.95 8.07
CA ILE A 121 9.23 -12.55 9.44
C ILE A 121 8.13 -11.69 10.05
N LEU A 122 7.63 -10.69 9.31
CA LEU A 122 6.55 -9.82 9.77
C LEU A 122 5.25 -10.59 9.98
N TRP A 123 4.92 -11.53 9.10
CA TRP A 123 3.72 -12.37 9.26
C TRP A 123 3.78 -13.22 10.53
N LYS A 124 4.96 -13.77 10.86
CA LYS A 124 5.17 -14.54 12.09
C LYS A 124 5.18 -13.66 13.35
N TRP A 125 5.69 -12.44 13.26
CA TRP A 125 5.78 -11.51 14.39
C TRP A 125 4.46 -10.79 14.70
N LEU A 126 3.60 -10.59 13.70
CA LEU A 126 2.37 -9.80 13.84
C LEU A 126 1.37 -10.32 14.90
N PRO A 127 1.18 -11.63 15.11
CA PRO A 127 0.34 -12.15 16.20
C PRO A 127 0.88 -11.81 17.60
N ASP A 128 2.20 -11.70 17.75
CA ASP A 128 2.89 -11.38 19.00
C ASP A 128 3.05 -9.87 19.23
N ALA A 129 2.67 -9.06 18.24
CA ALA A 129 2.76 -7.61 18.32
C ALA A 129 1.77 -7.08 19.38
N GLY A 130 2.31 -6.34 20.36
CA GLY A 130 1.51 -5.69 21.39
C GLY A 130 0.60 -4.59 20.83
N LEU A 131 -0.36 -4.15 21.65
CA LEU A 131 -1.20 -3.01 21.33
C LEU A 131 -0.35 -1.71 21.30
N PRO A 132 -0.71 -0.74 20.45
CA PRO A 132 0.02 0.50 20.33
C PRO A 132 -0.07 1.34 21.62
N ASP A 133 1.02 1.98 22.00
CA ASP A 133 1.09 2.88 23.16
C ASP A 133 0.46 4.23 22.83
N LEU A 134 -0.80 4.40 23.24
CA LEU A 134 -1.60 5.61 22.98
C LEU A 134 -1.11 6.85 23.71
N THR A 135 -0.27 6.71 24.75
CA THR A 135 0.30 7.87 25.46
C THR A 135 1.19 8.72 24.54
N LYS A 136 1.79 8.08 23.53
CA LYS A 136 2.70 8.71 22.57
C LYS A 136 2.01 9.07 21.25
N ALA A 137 0.68 8.89 21.16
CA ALA A 137 -0.09 9.14 19.94
C ALA A 137 0.12 10.56 19.35
N PRO A 138 0.15 11.65 20.14
CA PRO A 138 0.37 13.00 19.59
C PRO A 138 1.72 13.13 18.86
N LEU A 139 2.78 12.54 19.43
CA LEU A 139 4.12 12.55 18.84
C LEU A 139 4.13 11.81 17.48
N VAL A 140 3.54 10.62 17.44
CA VAL A 140 3.45 9.81 16.22
C VAL A 140 2.65 10.54 15.15
N MET A 141 1.47 11.05 15.50
CA MET A 141 0.59 11.73 14.56
C MET A 141 1.24 12.96 13.95
N VAL A 142 1.89 13.81 14.75
CA VAL A 142 2.58 15.02 14.25
C VAL A 142 3.77 14.64 13.37
N ALA A 143 4.63 13.73 13.83
CA ALA A 143 5.82 13.33 13.08
C ALA A 143 5.44 12.72 11.72
N PHE A 144 4.55 11.73 11.70
CA PHE A 144 4.14 11.08 10.46
C PHE A 144 3.31 11.99 9.55
N SER A 145 2.57 12.97 10.08
CA SER A 145 1.88 13.96 9.23
C SER A 145 2.87 14.87 8.51
N VAL A 146 3.89 15.37 9.22
CA VAL A 146 4.95 16.19 8.61
C VAL A 146 5.73 15.37 7.58
N PHE A 147 6.13 14.15 7.92
CA PHE A 147 6.82 13.26 6.99
C PHE A 147 5.97 12.90 5.77
N SER A 148 4.66 12.71 5.94
CA SER A 148 3.75 12.47 4.82
C SER A 148 3.79 13.62 3.81
N ILE A 149 3.69 14.87 4.28
CA ILE A 149 3.73 16.06 3.41
C ILE A 149 5.08 16.17 2.70
N VAL A 150 6.19 16.01 3.42
CA VAL A 150 7.54 16.11 2.84
C VAL A 150 7.74 15.04 1.77
N LEU A 151 7.43 13.78 2.08
CA LEU A 151 7.55 12.66 1.14
C LEU A 151 6.62 12.82 -0.07
N PHE A 152 5.41 13.33 0.15
CA PHE A 152 4.47 13.61 -0.93
C PHE A 152 4.99 14.68 -1.88
N MET A 153 5.53 15.79 -1.35
CA MET A 153 6.11 16.86 -2.17
C MET A 153 7.31 16.36 -2.98
N LEU A 154 8.25 15.65 -2.33
CA LEU A 154 9.42 15.08 -3.02
C LEU A 154 9.01 14.05 -4.08
N GLY A 155 8.06 13.17 -3.73
CA GLY A 155 7.54 12.15 -4.63
C GLY A 155 6.81 12.75 -5.84
N LYS A 156 5.97 13.77 -5.64
CA LYS A 156 5.26 14.49 -6.71
C LYS A 156 6.23 15.24 -7.63
N TYR A 157 7.23 15.91 -7.05
CA TYR A 157 8.27 16.59 -7.83
C TYR A 157 9.05 15.59 -8.69
N SER A 158 9.52 14.50 -8.10
CA SER A 158 10.29 13.46 -8.80
C SER A 158 9.47 12.78 -9.90
N ALA A 159 8.19 12.51 -9.66
CA ALA A 159 7.28 11.97 -10.67
C ALA A 159 7.02 12.96 -11.81
N GLY A 160 6.90 14.25 -11.50
CA GLY A 160 6.74 15.32 -12.49
C GLY A 160 7.97 15.46 -13.38
N VAL A 161 9.16 15.52 -12.78
CA VAL A 161 10.44 15.59 -13.50
C VAL A 161 10.65 14.34 -14.36
N ALA A 162 10.37 13.15 -13.84
CA ALA A 162 10.46 11.90 -14.61
C ALA A 162 9.54 11.90 -15.85
N ARG A 163 8.38 12.56 -15.77
CA ARG A 163 7.41 12.64 -16.86
C ARG A 163 7.80 13.69 -17.91
N LEU A 164 8.23 14.87 -17.47
CA LEU A 164 8.57 15.99 -18.36
C LEU A 164 9.89 15.75 -19.08
N ASP A 165 10.92 15.30 -18.36
CA ASP A 165 12.28 15.14 -18.87
C ASP A 165 12.54 13.71 -19.39
N LYS A 166 11.51 12.86 -19.41
CA LYS A 166 11.57 11.42 -19.78
C LYS A 166 12.67 10.63 -19.04
N LEU A 167 13.03 11.08 -17.84
CA LEU A 167 14.04 10.44 -16.99
C LEU A 167 13.45 9.20 -16.31
N ARG A 168 13.52 8.06 -17.00
CA ARG A 168 13.00 6.77 -16.52
C ARG A 168 13.53 6.36 -15.15
N LEU A 169 14.79 6.67 -14.87
CA LEU A 169 15.46 6.23 -13.64
C LEU A 169 14.99 6.96 -12.39
N LEU A 170 14.40 8.16 -12.51
CA LEU A 170 13.88 8.91 -11.36
C LEU A 170 12.51 8.39 -10.88
N ARG A 171 11.78 7.65 -11.73
CA ARG A 171 10.41 7.20 -11.48
C ARG A 171 10.31 6.20 -10.30
N PRO A 172 11.17 5.16 -10.17
CA PRO A 172 11.07 4.20 -9.08
C PRO A 172 11.26 4.84 -7.71
N GLY A 173 12.27 5.71 -7.53
CA GLY A 173 12.47 6.45 -6.28
C GLY A 173 11.29 7.38 -5.95
N GLY A 174 10.75 8.07 -6.95
CA GLY A 174 9.54 8.89 -6.79
C GLY A 174 8.30 8.10 -6.39
N ALA A 175 8.12 6.89 -6.94
CA ALA A 175 7.00 6.00 -6.58
C ALA A 175 7.08 5.54 -5.12
N TYR A 176 8.26 5.16 -4.63
CA TYR A 176 8.45 4.78 -3.23
C TYR A 176 8.30 5.95 -2.26
N LEU A 177 8.69 7.17 -2.64
CA LEU A 177 8.41 8.38 -1.84
C LEU A 177 6.91 8.61 -1.68
N LEU A 178 6.15 8.47 -2.76
CA LEU A 178 4.69 8.62 -2.70
C LEU A 178 4.04 7.50 -1.89
N LEU A 179 4.45 6.25 -2.07
CA LEU A 179 4.01 5.14 -1.23
C LEU A 179 4.35 5.40 0.24
N GLY A 180 5.54 5.92 0.52
CA GLY A 180 5.96 6.35 1.86
C GLY A 180 5.03 7.39 2.47
N SER A 181 4.59 8.38 1.68
CA SER A 181 3.61 9.37 2.15
C SER A 181 2.27 8.76 2.52
N VAL A 182 1.79 7.77 1.74
CA VAL A 182 0.55 7.04 2.01
C VAL A 182 0.68 6.19 3.27
N ILE A 183 1.79 5.48 3.43
CA ILE A 183 2.09 4.71 4.65
C ILE A 183 2.07 5.62 5.88
N CYS A 184 2.66 6.82 5.79
CA CYS A 184 2.63 7.77 6.88
C CYS A 184 1.20 8.18 7.25
N VAL A 185 0.33 8.40 6.26
CA VAL A 185 -1.11 8.66 6.52
C VAL A 185 -1.79 7.47 7.18
N VAL A 186 -1.51 6.24 6.72
CA VAL A 186 -2.08 5.02 7.31
C VAL A 186 -1.68 4.88 8.78
N VAL A 187 -0.42 5.20 9.14
CA VAL A 187 0.04 5.23 10.53
C VAL A 187 -0.70 6.30 11.34
N VAL A 188 -0.89 7.51 10.80
CA VAL A 188 -1.65 8.57 11.47
C VAL A 188 -3.10 8.14 11.71
N VAL A 189 -3.75 7.53 10.71
CA VAL A 189 -5.13 7.00 10.82
C VAL A 189 -5.21 5.89 11.87
N SER A 190 -4.22 4.99 11.93
CA SER A 190 -4.15 3.94 12.95
C SER A 190 -4.18 4.52 14.37
N PHE A 191 -3.32 5.50 14.65
CA PHE A 191 -3.25 6.16 15.97
C PHE A 191 -4.47 7.04 16.28
N ALA A 192 -5.02 7.72 15.27
CA ALA A 192 -6.26 8.48 15.43
C ALA A 192 -7.40 7.54 15.83
N ALA A 193 -7.54 6.38 15.18
CA ALA A 193 -8.58 5.41 15.48
C ALA A 193 -8.37 4.73 16.84
N GLY A 194 -7.12 4.53 17.25
CA GLY A 194 -6.78 4.11 18.61
C GLY A 194 -7.25 5.11 19.68
N ARG A 195 -7.27 6.42 19.39
CA ARG A 195 -7.82 7.45 20.29
C ARG A 195 -9.34 7.38 20.42
N PHE A 196 -10.02 6.81 19.42
CA PHE A 196 -11.46 6.53 19.42
C PHE A 196 -11.79 5.12 19.96
N ASP A 197 -10.93 4.56 20.82
CA ASP A 197 -11.09 3.23 21.44
C ASP A 197 -11.07 2.03 20.47
N PHE A 198 -10.47 2.18 19.29
CA PHE A 198 -10.26 1.08 18.34
C PHE A 198 -8.77 0.71 18.16
N PRO A 199 -8.05 0.25 19.21
CA PRO A 199 -6.61 -0.03 19.12
C PRO A 199 -6.27 -1.26 18.27
N ARG A 200 -7.26 -2.14 18.00
CA ARG A 200 -7.10 -3.31 17.11
C ARG A 200 -6.90 -2.92 15.65
N LEU A 201 -7.25 -1.70 15.25
CA LEU A 201 -7.07 -1.25 13.87
C LEU A 201 -5.59 -1.19 13.45
N ASP A 202 -4.67 -0.96 14.38
CA ASP A 202 -3.23 -0.99 14.09
C ASP A 202 -2.79 -2.38 13.59
N ALA A 203 -3.18 -3.44 14.29
CA ALA A 203 -2.87 -4.80 13.89
C ALA A 203 -3.53 -5.18 12.54
N ILE A 204 -4.76 -4.72 12.30
CA ILE A 204 -5.47 -4.98 11.04
C ILE A 204 -4.77 -4.27 9.87
N LEU A 205 -4.44 -2.99 10.02
CA LEU A 205 -3.73 -2.21 9.00
C LEU A 205 -2.34 -2.78 8.72
N ALA A 206 -1.60 -3.16 9.76
CA ALA A 206 -0.33 -3.86 9.62
C ALA A 206 -0.48 -5.18 8.85
N ARG A 207 -1.53 -5.98 9.12
CA ARG A 207 -1.79 -7.24 8.39
C ARG A 207 -2.10 -7.00 6.92
N VAL A 208 -2.88 -5.97 6.60
CA VAL A 208 -3.13 -5.53 5.22
C VAL A 208 -1.84 -5.10 4.53
N MET A 209 -0.98 -4.35 5.20
CA MET A 209 0.32 -3.94 4.65
C MET A 209 1.26 -5.12 4.39
N VAL A 210 1.32 -6.10 5.29
CA VAL A 210 2.11 -7.33 5.07
C VAL A 210 1.56 -8.13 3.89
N PHE A 211 0.24 -8.20 3.73
CA PHE A 211 -0.38 -8.82 2.55
C PHE A 211 0.01 -8.10 1.26
N LEU A 212 -0.02 -6.77 1.24
CA LEU A 212 0.44 -5.97 0.10
C LEU A 212 1.94 -6.18 -0.19
N LEU A 213 2.78 -6.36 0.83
CA LEU A 213 4.19 -6.68 0.68
C LEU A 213 4.37 -8.05 0.00
N GLY A 214 3.60 -9.05 0.42
CA GLY A 214 3.57 -10.36 -0.22
C GLY A 214 3.16 -10.28 -1.69
N LEU A 215 2.13 -9.49 -2.01
CA LEU A 215 1.69 -9.29 -3.40
C LEU A 215 2.77 -8.58 -4.24
N SER A 216 3.43 -7.57 -3.69
CA SER A 216 4.59 -6.91 -4.33
C SER A 216 5.76 -7.86 -4.56
N THR A 217 5.96 -8.83 -3.67
CA THR A 217 6.99 -9.86 -3.80
C THR A 217 6.69 -10.76 -4.99
N ILE A 218 5.45 -11.25 -5.08
CA ILE A 218 4.98 -12.07 -6.21
C ILE A 218 5.15 -11.31 -7.53
N GLU A 219 4.78 -10.03 -7.56
CA GLU A 219 4.96 -9.19 -8.75
C GLU A 219 6.43 -9.07 -9.17
N THR A 220 7.33 -8.87 -8.20
CA THR A 220 8.78 -8.79 -8.46
C THR A 220 9.31 -10.09 -9.07
N PHE A 221 8.89 -11.25 -8.57
CA PHE A 221 9.26 -12.54 -9.16
C PHE A 221 8.68 -12.75 -10.56
N ILE A 222 7.41 -12.38 -10.78
CA ILE A 222 6.79 -12.45 -12.11
C ILE A 222 7.58 -11.57 -13.09
N ASN A 223 7.91 -10.32 -12.73
CA ASN A 223 8.69 -9.43 -13.58
C ASN A 223 10.09 -10.00 -13.85
N LEU A 224 10.72 -10.66 -12.88
CA LEU A 224 12.02 -11.31 -13.04
C LEU A 224 11.95 -12.49 -14.01
N ILE A 225 10.90 -13.31 -13.91
CA ILE A 225 10.63 -14.40 -14.86
C ILE A 225 10.39 -13.82 -16.26
N LEU A 226 9.52 -12.81 -16.40
CA LEU A 226 9.23 -12.19 -17.68
C LEU A 226 10.47 -11.58 -18.34
N GLU A 227 11.41 -11.02 -17.56
CA GLU A 227 12.67 -10.52 -18.09
C GLU A 227 13.59 -11.65 -18.58
N LEU A 228 13.58 -12.82 -17.95
CA LEU A 228 14.33 -13.98 -18.43
C LEU A 228 13.84 -14.44 -19.82
N TYR A 229 12.53 -14.37 -20.06
CA TYR A 229 11.92 -14.68 -21.35
C TYR A 229 11.97 -13.52 -22.35
N ARG A 230 12.36 -12.31 -21.94
CA ARG A 230 12.33 -11.14 -22.80
C ARG A 230 13.48 -11.17 -23.81
N PRO A 231 13.18 -11.09 -25.13
CA PRO A 231 14.23 -11.00 -26.14
C PRO A 231 14.97 -9.67 -26.01
N ARG A 232 16.29 -9.74 -25.78
CA ARG A 232 17.20 -8.61 -25.59
C ARG A 232 17.45 -7.86 -26.90
N THR A 233 16.44 -7.14 -27.38
CA THR A 233 16.57 -6.24 -28.52
C THR A 233 17.06 -4.87 -28.03
N SER A 234 17.90 -4.22 -28.84
CA SER A 234 18.58 -2.94 -28.54
C SER A 234 17.64 -1.74 -28.26
N LYS A 235 16.32 -1.89 -28.39
CA LYS A 235 15.35 -0.84 -28.04
C LYS A 235 15.25 -0.73 -26.52
N GLN A 236 15.91 0.30 -25.99
CA GLN A 236 15.96 0.67 -24.57
C GLN A 236 14.58 0.57 -23.90
N ALA A 237 14.52 -0.15 -22.77
CA ALA A 237 13.30 -0.33 -21.99
C ALA A 237 12.81 1.01 -21.40
N GLU A 238 11.51 1.28 -21.54
CA GLU A 238 10.85 2.45 -20.93
C GLU A 238 10.75 2.37 -19.38
N ARG A 239 10.93 1.19 -18.78
CA ARG A 239 10.82 0.98 -17.32
C ARG A 239 11.98 0.13 -16.80
N ALA A 240 12.42 0.41 -15.58
CA ALA A 240 13.49 -0.32 -14.92
C ALA A 240 12.96 -1.62 -14.27
N LEU A 241 13.80 -2.65 -14.20
CA LEU A 241 13.40 -3.99 -13.75
C LEU A 241 12.96 -4.08 -12.30
N TYR A 242 13.45 -3.17 -11.47
CA TYR A 242 13.14 -3.07 -10.04
C TYR A 242 11.89 -2.21 -9.74
N GLU A 243 11.12 -1.80 -10.77
CA GLU A 243 9.88 -1.05 -10.60
C GLU A 243 8.68 -2.00 -10.43
N SER A 244 8.10 -2.06 -9.22
CA SER A 244 6.81 -2.73 -8.99
C SER A 244 5.66 -1.80 -9.40
N ARG A 245 4.75 -2.31 -10.23
CA ARG A 245 3.53 -1.62 -10.64
C ARG A 245 2.65 -1.38 -9.44
N LEU A 246 2.47 -2.36 -8.53
CA LEU A 246 1.66 -2.18 -7.33
C LEU A 246 2.13 -0.99 -6.48
N ILE A 247 3.45 -0.83 -6.33
CA ILE A 247 4.04 0.29 -5.60
C ILE A 247 3.80 1.63 -6.31
N GLY A 248 3.92 1.65 -7.64
CA GLY A 248 3.56 2.80 -8.46
C GLY A 248 2.08 3.18 -8.35
N LEU A 249 1.19 2.19 -8.28
CA LEU A 249 -0.26 2.41 -8.22
C LEU A 249 -0.72 2.88 -6.83
N LEU A 250 -0.15 2.32 -5.76
CA LEU A 250 -0.39 2.77 -4.39
C LEU A 250 0.10 4.20 -4.16
N GLY A 251 1.22 4.60 -4.79
CA GLY A 251 1.73 5.98 -4.73
C GLY A 251 1.06 6.95 -5.72
N GLN A 252 0.55 6.47 -6.84
CA GLN A 252 -0.10 7.26 -7.90
C GLN A 252 -1.38 6.55 -8.40
N PRO A 253 -2.51 6.66 -7.69
CA PRO A 253 -3.75 5.98 -8.08
C PRO A 253 -4.27 6.40 -9.46
N VAL A 254 -3.90 7.59 -9.93
CA VAL A 254 -4.29 8.14 -11.25
C VAL A 254 -3.71 7.31 -12.42
N GLY A 255 -2.68 6.48 -12.19
CA GLY A 255 -2.03 5.70 -13.26
C GLY A 255 -2.69 4.36 -13.62
N LEU A 256 -3.62 3.84 -12.82
CA LEU A 256 -4.25 2.52 -13.01
C LEU A 256 -5.08 2.46 -14.29
N VAL A 257 -6.00 3.41 -14.40
CA VAL A 257 -6.95 3.45 -15.49
C VAL A 257 -6.19 3.72 -16.79
N SER A 258 -5.22 4.64 -16.78
CA SER A 258 -4.48 5.03 -18.00
C SER A 258 -3.54 3.93 -18.48
N THR A 259 -2.94 3.17 -17.55
CA THR A 259 -2.05 2.05 -17.88
C THR A 259 -2.85 0.86 -18.41
N ALA A 260 -4.00 0.54 -17.81
CA ALA A 260 -4.91 -0.47 -18.34
C ALA A 260 -5.45 -0.07 -19.72
N ALA A 261 -5.76 1.21 -19.93
CA ALA A 261 -6.21 1.74 -21.21
C ALA A 261 -5.10 1.71 -22.28
N GLN A 262 -3.86 2.06 -21.95
CA GLN A 262 -2.73 1.93 -22.88
C GLN A 262 -2.43 0.47 -23.23
N ALA A 263 -2.59 -0.46 -22.29
CA ALA A 263 -2.47 -1.89 -22.56
C ALA A 263 -3.61 -2.39 -23.47
N LEU A 264 -4.84 -1.91 -23.27
CA LEU A 264 -5.98 -2.20 -24.14
C LEU A 264 -5.79 -1.59 -25.55
N ASP A 265 -5.34 -0.34 -25.64
CA ASP A 265 -5.05 0.33 -26.91
C ASP A 265 -3.94 -0.41 -27.69
N TYR A 266 -2.95 -0.96 -26.99
CA TYR A 266 -1.89 -1.79 -27.56
C TYR A 266 -2.39 -3.17 -28.03
N GLN A 267 -3.24 -3.83 -27.25
CA GLN A 267 -3.73 -5.17 -27.54
C GLN A 267 -4.87 -5.19 -28.59
N PHE A 268 -5.68 -4.13 -28.65
CA PHE A 268 -6.86 -4.02 -29.51
C PHE A 268 -6.69 -3.00 -30.65
N GLY A 269 -5.61 -2.23 -30.68
CA GLY A 269 -5.30 -1.29 -31.78
C GLY A 269 -6.24 -0.09 -31.91
N PHE A 270 -7.22 0.07 -31.00
CA PHE A 270 -8.14 1.20 -30.95
C PHE A 270 -7.78 2.12 -29.79
N LYS A 271 -7.69 3.43 -30.02
CA LYS A 271 -7.38 4.45 -28.99
C LYS A 271 -8.58 4.75 -28.08
N VAL A 272 -8.92 3.83 -27.19
CA VAL A 272 -10.03 4.01 -26.25
C VAL A 272 -9.68 5.07 -25.19
N SER A 273 -8.39 5.21 -24.84
CA SER A 273 -7.91 6.16 -23.83
C SER A 273 -8.06 7.65 -24.18
N GLU A 274 -8.18 8.00 -25.47
CA GLU A 274 -8.34 9.39 -25.93
C GLU A 274 -9.80 9.85 -25.97
N THR A 275 -10.76 8.95 -25.76
CA THR A 275 -12.19 9.28 -25.87
C THR A 275 -12.70 10.10 -24.68
N TRP A 276 -13.63 11.04 -24.94
CA TRP A 276 -14.27 11.86 -23.91
C TRP A 276 -14.95 11.01 -22.82
N PHE A 277 -15.55 9.88 -23.20
CA PHE A 277 -16.22 8.95 -22.29
C PHE A 277 -15.25 8.41 -21.22
N TYR A 278 -14.01 8.13 -21.60
CA TYR A 278 -13.00 7.64 -20.69
C TYR A 278 -12.54 8.72 -19.69
N LYS A 279 -12.25 9.94 -20.14
CA LYS A 279 -11.90 11.07 -19.24
C LYS A 279 -13.05 11.40 -18.29
N PHE A 280 -14.28 11.25 -18.76
CA PHE A 280 -15.48 11.38 -17.94
C PHE A 280 -15.55 10.27 -16.89
N LEU A 281 -15.35 9.00 -17.28
CA LEU A 281 -15.37 7.85 -16.37
C LEU A 281 -14.25 7.94 -15.33
N GLU A 282 -13.02 8.30 -15.72
CA GLU A 282 -11.90 8.49 -14.79
C GLU A 282 -12.22 9.55 -13.73
N LYS A 283 -12.81 10.68 -14.15
CA LYS A 283 -13.18 11.77 -13.23
C LYS A 283 -14.43 11.43 -12.41
N ALA A 284 -15.38 10.67 -12.96
CA ALA A 284 -16.65 10.33 -12.33
C ALA A 284 -16.57 9.08 -11.45
N LEU A 285 -15.60 8.18 -11.66
CA LEU A 285 -15.49 6.92 -10.91
C LEU A 285 -15.31 7.18 -9.41
N ALA A 286 -14.47 8.15 -9.05
CA ALA A 286 -14.28 8.54 -7.65
C ALA A 286 -15.59 9.06 -7.03
N TRP A 287 -16.35 9.89 -7.77
CA TRP A 287 -17.65 10.38 -7.34
C TRP A 287 -18.71 9.30 -7.27
N LEU A 288 -18.71 8.34 -8.19
CA LEU A 288 -19.62 7.19 -8.20
C LEU A 288 -19.36 6.27 -7.00
N ILE A 289 -18.10 5.98 -6.70
CA ILE A 289 -17.74 5.19 -5.52
C ILE A 289 -18.13 5.94 -4.25
N LEU A 290 -17.84 7.25 -4.15
CA LEU A 290 -18.25 8.08 -3.01
C LEU A 290 -19.77 8.12 -2.85
N PHE A 291 -20.50 8.24 -3.96
CA PHE A 291 -21.95 8.25 -3.97
C PHE A 291 -22.52 6.90 -3.56
N GLN A 292 -21.96 5.79 -4.05
CA GLN A 292 -22.33 4.44 -3.66
C GLN A 292 -22.05 4.19 -2.17
N LEU A 293 -20.89 4.61 -1.67
CA LEU A 293 -20.57 4.53 -0.25
C LEU A 293 -21.52 5.41 0.57
N GLY A 294 -21.87 6.59 0.07
CA GLY A 294 -22.85 7.48 0.68
C GLY A 294 -24.23 6.86 0.76
N ILE A 295 -24.72 6.25 -0.32
CA ILE A 295 -25.98 5.49 -0.33
C ILE A 295 -25.94 4.34 0.67
N LEU A 296 -24.84 3.59 0.70
CA LEU A 296 -24.68 2.48 1.64
C LEU A 296 -24.72 2.99 3.08
N MET A 297 -24.02 4.09 3.38
CA MET A 297 -24.06 4.73 4.69
C MET A 297 -25.46 5.24 5.04
N ILE A 298 -26.16 5.90 4.11
CA ILE A 298 -27.55 6.35 4.30
C ILE A 298 -28.48 5.15 4.53
N SER A 299 -28.26 4.03 3.84
CA SER A 299 -29.04 2.81 4.05
C SER A 299 -28.92 2.28 5.47
N THR A 300 -27.78 2.48 6.15
CA THR A 300 -27.63 2.09 7.57
C THR A 300 -28.44 2.94 8.56
N THR A 301 -28.99 4.08 8.12
CA THR A 301 -29.86 4.97 8.92
C THR A 301 -31.22 4.31 9.21
N PHE A 302 -31.67 3.41 8.33
CA PHE A 302 -33.00 2.82 8.39
C PHE A 302 -32.99 1.50 9.17
N VAL A 303 -33.79 1.41 10.24
CA VAL A 303 -33.90 0.21 11.08
C VAL A 303 -35.36 -0.15 11.31
N ILE A 304 -35.68 -1.42 11.05
CA ILE A 304 -36.96 -2.04 11.38
C ILE A 304 -36.75 -2.96 12.60
N ILE A 305 -37.65 -2.88 13.56
CA ILE A 305 -37.70 -3.73 14.76
C ILE A 305 -39.00 -4.54 14.73
N ASP A 306 -38.86 -5.86 14.85
CA ASP A 306 -39.98 -6.80 14.80
C ASP A 306 -40.87 -6.72 16.04
N PRO A 307 -42.18 -7.06 15.95
CA PRO A 307 -43.14 -6.99 17.07
C PRO A 307 -42.73 -7.71 18.36
N ASN A 308 -41.90 -8.74 18.25
CA ASN A 308 -41.42 -9.59 19.35
C ASN A 308 -40.08 -9.12 19.94
N GLN A 309 -39.45 -8.11 19.33
CA GLN A 309 -38.12 -7.61 19.70
C GLN A 309 -38.19 -6.18 20.20
N ILE A 310 -37.20 -5.81 21.02
CA ILE A 310 -36.93 -4.44 21.43
C ILE A 310 -35.52 -4.07 20.99
N GLY A 311 -35.35 -2.85 20.47
CA GLY A 311 -34.03 -2.35 20.04
C GLY A 311 -33.41 -1.46 21.11
N LEU A 312 -32.18 -1.76 21.54
CA LEU A 312 -31.38 -0.84 22.36
C LEU A 312 -30.49 0.01 21.46
N LEU A 313 -30.70 1.33 21.46
CA LEU A 313 -29.90 2.29 20.71
C LEU A 313 -28.72 2.80 21.55
N GLU A 314 -27.51 2.51 21.08
CA GLU A 314 -26.27 3.01 21.64
C GLU A 314 -25.63 4.03 20.71
N ARG A 315 -25.31 5.21 21.24
CA ARG A 315 -24.52 6.23 20.54
C ARG A 315 -23.11 6.21 21.09
N PHE A 316 -22.13 5.91 20.25
CA PHE A 316 -20.72 5.77 20.67
C PHE A 316 -20.56 4.89 21.95
N GLY A 317 -21.31 3.78 22.03
CA GLY A 317 -21.25 2.83 23.15
C GLY A 317 -21.92 3.29 24.44
N LYS A 318 -22.64 4.42 24.44
CA LYS A 318 -23.47 4.84 25.57
C LYS A 318 -24.95 4.74 25.23
N PRO A 319 -25.79 4.14 26.09
CA PRO A 319 -27.23 4.14 25.89
C PRO A 319 -27.75 5.57 25.98
N ARG A 320 -28.65 5.95 25.07
CA ARG A 320 -29.19 7.32 24.99
C ARG A 320 -30.07 7.63 26.20
N SER A 321 -29.79 8.72 26.93
CA SER A 321 -30.50 9.08 28.17
C SER A 321 -32.03 9.29 28.03
N SER A 322 -32.53 9.54 26.81
CA SER A 322 -33.96 9.61 26.50
C SER A 322 -34.23 8.79 25.25
N GLY A 323 -35.06 7.75 25.35
CA GLY A 323 -35.40 6.86 24.24
C GLY A 323 -34.31 5.86 23.85
N ALA A 324 -33.54 5.34 24.82
CA ALA A 324 -32.58 4.22 24.58
C ALA A 324 -33.28 2.98 24.04
N VAL A 325 -34.54 2.78 24.40
CA VAL A 325 -35.34 1.62 24.06
C VAL A 325 -36.25 1.99 22.89
N LEU A 326 -36.01 1.38 21.74
CA LEU A 326 -36.79 1.50 20.52
C LEU A 326 -37.88 0.42 20.53
N GLU A 327 -39.13 0.86 20.51
CA GLU A 327 -40.31 -0.01 20.42
C GLU A 327 -40.42 -0.65 19.02
N PRO A 328 -41.21 -1.74 18.86
CA PRO A 328 -41.43 -2.33 17.55
C PRO A 328 -41.99 -1.32 16.54
N GLY A 329 -41.37 -1.25 15.37
CA GLY A 329 -41.70 -0.24 14.36
C GLY A 329 -40.50 0.22 13.53
N ILE A 330 -40.73 1.26 12.73
CA ILE A 330 -39.72 1.86 11.85
C ILE A 330 -39.07 3.01 12.60
N HIS A 331 -37.74 2.95 12.74
CA HIS A 331 -36.96 3.98 13.41
C HIS A 331 -35.81 4.48 12.53
N PHE A 332 -35.54 5.77 12.62
CA PHE A 332 -34.39 6.41 12.00
C PHE A 332 -33.29 6.61 13.04
N LYS A 333 -32.10 6.09 12.74
CA LYS A 333 -30.88 6.27 13.55
C LYS A 333 -29.79 6.97 12.75
N TRP A 334 -28.74 7.44 13.40
CA TRP A 334 -27.59 7.95 12.66
C TRP A 334 -26.86 6.82 11.94
N PRO A 335 -26.23 7.10 10.78
CA PRO A 335 -25.48 6.09 10.04
C PRO A 335 -24.36 5.50 10.91
N TRP A 336 -24.08 4.23 10.67
CA TRP A 336 -22.95 3.55 11.31
C TRP A 336 -21.65 4.32 10.99
N PRO A 337 -20.71 4.54 11.93
CA PRO A 337 -20.56 3.90 13.23
C PRO A 337 -21.12 4.69 14.42
N ILE A 338 -21.85 5.80 14.20
CA ILE A 338 -22.28 6.71 15.27
C ILE A 338 -23.31 6.03 16.19
N ASP A 339 -24.36 5.45 15.60
CA ASP A 339 -25.44 4.78 16.32
C ASP A 339 -25.47 3.26 15.99
N LYS A 340 -25.44 2.42 17.02
CA LYS A 340 -25.62 0.96 16.93
C LYS A 340 -26.94 0.56 17.59
N VAL A 341 -27.60 -0.44 17.01
CA VAL A 341 -28.87 -0.97 17.56
C VAL A 341 -28.69 -2.44 17.85
N TYR A 342 -28.90 -2.82 19.11
CA TYR A 342 -28.91 -4.22 19.55
C TYR A 342 -30.36 -4.68 19.68
N ARG A 343 -30.69 -5.81 19.06
CA ARG A 343 -32.05 -6.37 19.08
C ARG A 343 -32.12 -7.44 20.16
N HIS A 344 -33.08 -7.32 21.07
CA HIS A 344 -33.31 -8.28 22.13
C HIS A 344 -34.73 -8.84 22.03
N PRO A 345 -34.91 -10.17 22.13
CA PRO A 345 -36.24 -10.79 22.20
C PRO A 345 -36.83 -10.48 23.58
N ALA A 346 -37.71 -9.50 23.65
CA ALA A 346 -38.28 -9.04 24.91
C ALA A 346 -39.65 -9.66 25.22
N LYS A 347 -40.32 -10.24 24.22
CA LYS A 347 -41.65 -10.84 24.34
C LYS A 347 -41.66 -12.35 24.08
N GLU A 348 -40.49 -12.97 23.96
CA GLU A 348 -40.38 -14.42 23.90
C GLU A 348 -40.31 -14.98 25.33
N LEU A 349 -41.08 -16.04 25.58
CA LEU A 349 -41.05 -16.75 26.85
C LEU A 349 -39.72 -17.51 26.94
N ILE A 350 -38.77 -16.97 27.71
CA ILE A 350 -37.53 -17.66 28.05
C ILE A 350 -37.82 -18.51 29.28
N SER A 351 -38.14 -19.79 29.08
CA SER A 351 -38.19 -20.77 30.16
C SER A 351 -36.79 -21.29 30.45
N PHE A 352 -36.36 -21.22 31.70
CA PHE A 352 -35.15 -21.87 32.18
C PHE A 352 -35.57 -22.85 33.26
N ASP A 353 -35.51 -24.14 32.96
CA ASP A 353 -35.86 -25.19 33.90
C ASP A 353 -34.72 -25.38 34.89
N VAL A 354 -34.99 -25.19 36.19
CA VAL A 354 -34.00 -25.32 37.27
C VAL A 354 -34.38 -26.52 38.13
N GLY A 355 -33.49 -27.51 38.21
CA GLY A 355 -33.64 -28.66 39.12
C GLY A 355 -34.01 -29.99 38.46
N TYR A 356 -34.32 -30.03 37.16
CA TYR A 356 -34.47 -31.31 36.44
C TYR A 356 -34.06 -31.18 34.97
N GLU A 357 -33.46 -32.25 34.45
CA GLU A 357 -33.10 -32.36 33.04
C GLU A 357 -34.33 -32.85 32.28
N VAL A 358 -34.92 -32.00 31.43
CA VAL A 358 -36.02 -32.42 30.54
C VAL A 358 -35.43 -33.39 29.54
N ALA A 359 -35.76 -34.67 29.69
CA ALA A 359 -35.46 -35.67 28.67
C ALA A 359 -36.06 -35.21 27.34
N ASP A 360 -35.23 -35.25 26.28
CA ASP A 360 -35.58 -34.87 24.92
C ASP A 360 -36.98 -35.34 24.53
N LYS A 361 -37.69 -34.55 23.71
CA LYS A 361 -39.05 -34.83 23.21
C LYS A 361 -39.24 -36.21 22.55
N GLU A 362 -38.17 -36.98 22.34
CA GLU A 362 -38.21 -38.40 21.97
C GLU A 362 -38.64 -39.35 23.12
N SER A 363 -38.69 -38.90 24.38
CA SER A 363 -38.99 -39.78 25.53
C SER A 363 -40.48 -39.92 25.87
N ILE A 364 -41.39 -39.36 25.09
CA ILE A 364 -42.86 -39.38 25.34
C ILE A 364 -43.42 -40.82 25.38
N GLY A 365 -42.67 -41.83 24.94
CA GLY A 365 -43.05 -43.25 24.97
C GLY A 365 -42.49 -44.11 26.12
N ARG A 366 -41.72 -43.57 27.08
CA ARG A 366 -41.15 -44.40 28.16
C ARG A 366 -42.09 -44.45 29.37
N THR A 367 -42.63 -45.64 29.62
CA THR A 367 -43.43 -45.99 30.80
C THR A 367 -42.72 -45.56 32.10
N LEU A 368 -43.37 -44.69 32.87
CA LEU A 368 -42.88 -44.23 34.17
C LEU A 368 -42.90 -45.40 35.16
N LEU A 369 -41.72 -45.95 35.45
CA LEU A 369 -41.53 -46.98 36.47
C LEU A 369 -41.27 -46.31 37.82
N TRP A 370 -42.21 -46.48 38.75
CA TRP A 370 -42.18 -46.09 40.16
C TRP A 370 -40.97 -46.59 40.97
N THR A 371 -40.21 -47.55 40.44
CA THR A 371 -39.00 -48.12 41.06
C THR A 371 -37.71 -47.36 40.74
N ARG A 372 -37.76 -46.32 39.90
CA ARG A 372 -36.60 -45.44 39.65
C ARG A 372 -36.85 -44.08 40.26
N THR A 373 -35.82 -43.53 40.90
CA THR A 373 -35.80 -42.15 41.38
C THR A 373 -35.87 -41.21 40.19
N HIS A 374 -36.96 -40.46 40.10
CA HIS A 374 -37.16 -39.42 39.09
C HIS A 374 -36.84 -38.07 39.75
N TYR A 375 -35.54 -37.85 39.93
CA TYR A 375 -34.86 -36.62 40.40
C TYR A 375 -35.21 -36.12 41.82
N ASP A 376 -34.30 -35.31 42.38
CA ASP A 376 -34.35 -34.66 43.71
C ASP A 376 -34.76 -33.18 43.57
#